data_AF-A0A7L5T0A4-F1
#
_entry.id   AF-A0A7L5T0A4-F1
#
_cell.length_a   1.000
_cell.length_b   1.000
_cell.length_c   1.000
_cell.angle_alpha   90.00
_cell.angle_beta   90.00
_cell.angle_gamma   90.00
#
_symmetry.space_group_name_H-M   'P 1'
#
loop_
_entity.id
_entity.type
_entity.pdbx_description
1 polymer ?
#
loop_
_entity_poly.entity_id
_entity_poly.type
_entity_poly.pdbx_seq_one_letter_code
_entity_poly.pdbx_strand_id
1 'polypeptide(L)'
;MNEVQDLIDDYECIYQGYYLGEDEEIDAVVTACVDRLEEARGTHGTGSGSADVAFPALGLVLMYGHVMHHSAPEVADRTATALRAVATDGAQAPCDHPGHPSDEGLDVGQLEGFPTALELIGDPAAEDVSWDQLAKRSGRADSGELSPAEVESRWRCPRALAGFASAAAEAIRPARPADV
;
A
#
# COMPACT_ATOMS: atom_id res chain seq x y z
N MET A 1 -13.84 16.88 -8.03
CA MET A 1 -12.99 15.97 -7.25
C MET A 1 -12.22 15.12 -8.22
N ASN A 2 -10.93 14.91 -7.95
CA ASN A 2 -10.06 14.03 -8.70
C ASN A 2 -10.34 12.59 -8.22
N GLU A 3 -10.54 11.63 -9.12
CA GLU A 3 -10.81 10.21 -8.79
C GLU A 3 -9.76 9.63 -7.83
N VAL A 4 -8.50 10.09 -7.95
CA VAL A 4 -7.40 9.72 -7.05
C VAL A 4 -7.63 10.20 -5.63
N GLN A 5 -8.12 11.44 -5.47
CA GLN A 5 -8.35 12.02 -4.15
C GLN A 5 -9.50 11.31 -3.44
N ASP A 6 -10.58 11.01 -4.17
CA ASP A 6 -11.72 10.27 -3.63
C ASP A 6 -11.28 8.88 -3.10
N LEU A 7 -10.39 8.20 -3.82
CA LEU A 7 -9.82 6.91 -3.38
C LEU A 7 -8.89 7.04 -2.16
N ILE A 8 -8.08 8.10 -2.09
CA ILE A 8 -7.22 8.35 -0.92
C ILE A 8 -8.09 8.60 0.32
N ASP A 9 -9.12 9.42 0.18
CA ASP A 9 -10.07 9.72 1.25
C ASP A 9 -10.77 8.43 1.72
N ASP A 10 -11.18 7.55 0.80
CA ASP A 10 -11.74 6.24 1.14
C ASP A 10 -10.75 5.36 1.94
N TYR A 11 -9.49 5.28 1.49
CA TYR A 11 -8.45 4.51 2.18
C TYR A 11 -8.18 5.01 3.59
N GLU A 12 -8.09 6.33 3.75
CA GLU A 12 -7.88 6.98 5.05
C GLU A 12 -9.08 6.79 5.98
N CYS A 13 -10.31 6.95 5.48
CA CYS A 13 -11.53 6.70 6.23
C CYS A 13 -11.57 5.27 6.78
N ILE A 14 -11.25 4.27 5.93
CA ILE A 14 -11.20 2.87 6.33
C ILE A 14 -10.08 2.63 7.36
N TYR A 15 -8.88 3.18 7.12
CA TYR A 15 -7.74 3.05 8.04
C TYR A 15 -8.02 3.65 9.43
N GLN A 16 -8.61 4.84 9.48
CA GLN A 16 -8.94 5.53 10.74
C GLN A 16 -10.18 4.94 11.44
N GLY A 17 -10.91 4.04 10.79
CA GLY A 17 -12.19 3.53 11.26
C GLY A 17 -13.30 4.58 11.27
N TYR A 18 -13.14 5.66 10.49
CA TYR A 18 -14.16 6.68 10.27
C TYR A 18 -15.07 6.22 9.13
N TYR A 19 -15.97 5.27 9.39
CA TYR A 19 -16.76 4.66 8.32
C TYR A 19 -17.90 5.55 7.81
N LEU A 20 -18.08 5.50 6.48
CA LEU A 20 -19.17 6.10 5.72
C LEU A 20 -20.32 5.12 5.42
N GLY A 21 -20.29 3.89 5.96
CA GLY A 21 -21.16 2.79 5.52
C GLY A 21 -21.15 1.52 6.40
N GLU A 22 -21.91 0.51 5.99
CA GLU A 22 -21.92 -0.84 6.61
C GLU A 22 -20.69 -1.68 6.17
N ASP A 23 -20.33 -2.74 6.92
CA ASP A 23 -19.15 -3.60 6.62
C ASP A 23 -19.14 -4.10 5.16
N GLU A 24 -20.33 -4.36 4.60
CA GLU A 24 -20.54 -4.82 3.23
C GLU A 24 -20.16 -3.75 2.17
N GLU A 25 -20.35 -2.47 2.47
CA GLU A 25 -19.96 -1.37 1.59
C GLU A 25 -18.44 -1.20 1.58
N ILE A 26 -17.79 -1.38 2.73
CA ILE A 26 -16.33 -1.33 2.84
C ILE A 26 -15.69 -2.52 2.10
N ASP A 27 -16.26 -3.72 2.26
CA ASP A 27 -15.82 -4.91 1.51
C ASP A 27 -15.95 -4.73 -0.01
N ALA A 28 -16.96 -3.98 -0.48
CA ALA A 28 -17.10 -3.62 -1.89
C ALA A 28 -15.97 -2.69 -2.36
N VAL A 29 -15.58 -1.69 -1.54
CA VAL A 29 -14.44 -0.80 -1.82
C VAL A 29 -13.13 -1.58 -1.84
N VAL A 30 -12.88 -2.44 -0.85
CA VAL A 30 -11.68 -3.31 -0.80
C VAL A 30 -11.63 -4.21 -2.04
N THR A 31 -12.76 -4.81 -2.41
CA THR A 31 -12.87 -5.68 -3.60
C THR A 31 -12.54 -4.91 -4.88
N ALA A 32 -13.08 -3.71 -5.06
CA ALA A 32 -12.80 -2.87 -6.22
C ALA A 32 -11.30 -2.48 -6.30
N CYS A 33 -10.64 -2.28 -5.16
CA CYS A 33 -9.21 -2.00 -5.11
C CYS A 33 -8.36 -3.22 -5.48
N VAL A 34 -8.78 -4.43 -5.07
CA VAL A 34 -8.17 -5.68 -5.52
C VAL A 34 -8.32 -5.85 -7.03
N ASP A 35 -9.53 -5.61 -7.58
CA ASP A 35 -9.77 -5.69 -9.02
C ASP A 35 -8.84 -4.74 -9.80
N ARG A 36 -8.70 -3.49 -9.35
CA ARG A 36 -7.82 -2.49 -9.95
C ARG A 36 -6.35 -2.92 -9.90
N LEU A 37 -5.90 -3.49 -8.79
CA LEU A 37 -4.54 -4.01 -8.66
C LEU A 37 -4.28 -5.17 -9.63
N GLU A 38 -5.21 -6.11 -9.74
CA GLU A 38 -5.09 -7.26 -10.64
C GLU A 38 -5.04 -6.83 -12.12
N GLU A 39 -5.88 -5.87 -12.52
CA GLU A 39 -5.87 -5.28 -13.85
C GLU A 39 -4.55 -4.55 -14.16
N ALA A 40 -4.08 -3.71 -13.25
CA ALA A 40 -2.83 -2.96 -13.42
C ALA A 40 -1.63 -3.92 -13.54
N ARG A 41 -1.58 -4.97 -12.72
CA ARG A 41 -0.54 -6.01 -12.82
C ARG A 41 -0.59 -6.75 -14.16
N GLY A 42 -1.78 -7.05 -14.68
CA GLY A 42 -1.96 -7.65 -16.00
C GLY A 42 -1.47 -6.75 -17.14
N THR A 43 -1.59 -5.43 -17.00
CA THR A 43 -1.23 -4.45 -18.03
C THR A 43 0.25 -4.08 -18.02
N HIS A 44 0.84 -3.86 -16.84
CA HIS A 44 2.21 -3.34 -16.71
C HIS A 44 3.28 -4.43 -16.53
N GLY A 45 2.86 -5.68 -16.34
CA GLY A 45 3.75 -6.81 -16.14
C GLY A 45 4.31 -6.92 -14.71
N THR A 46 4.85 -8.11 -14.41
CA THR A 46 5.37 -8.46 -13.09
C THR A 46 6.59 -7.62 -12.71
N GLY A 47 6.64 -7.13 -11.48
CA GLY A 47 7.78 -6.40 -10.94
C GLY A 47 7.86 -4.95 -11.42
N SER A 48 6.78 -4.41 -11.99
CA SER A 48 6.68 -3.01 -12.35
C SER A 48 6.50 -2.12 -11.12
N GLY A 49 7.28 -1.05 -11.04
CA GLY A 49 7.10 0.04 -10.07
C GLY A 49 6.15 1.13 -10.58
N SER A 50 5.30 0.83 -11.57
CA SER A 50 4.33 1.78 -12.12
C SER A 50 3.43 2.34 -11.01
N ALA A 51 3.08 3.61 -11.12
CA ALA A 51 2.09 4.24 -10.25
C ALA A 51 0.76 3.46 -10.25
N ASP A 52 0.36 2.91 -11.40
CA ASP A 52 -0.87 2.13 -11.56
C ASP A 52 -0.89 0.84 -10.71
N VAL A 53 0.29 0.27 -10.41
CA VAL A 53 0.42 -0.90 -9.53
C VAL A 53 0.69 -0.46 -8.09
N ALA A 54 1.58 0.52 -7.91
CA ALA A 54 1.99 1.02 -6.60
C ALA A 54 0.82 1.61 -5.81
N PHE A 55 -0.03 2.42 -6.46
CA PHE A 55 -1.14 3.10 -5.83
C PHE A 55 -2.16 2.14 -5.19
N PRO A 56 -2.81 1.22 -5.94
CA PRO A 56 -3.76 0.29 -5.33
C PRO A 56 -3.09 -0.71 -4.38
N ALA A 57 -1.82 -1.10 -4.61
CA ALA A 57 -1.11 -1.97 -3.68
C ALA A 57 -0.88 -1.29 -2.32
N LEU A 58 -0.41 -0.04 -2.31
CA LEU A 58 -0.19 0.73 -1.08
C LEU A 58 -1.52 1.08 -0.39
N GLY A 59 -2.59 1.34 -1.13
CA GLY A 59 -3.93 1.53 -0.57
C GLY A 59 -4.43 0.29 0.18
N LEU A 60 -4.30 -0.89 -0.42
CA LEU A 60 -4.63 -2.17 0.24
C LEU A 60 -3.74 -2.44 1.47
N VAL A 61 -2.46 -2.05 1.41
CA VAL A 61 -1.57 -2.13 2.58
C VAL A 61 -2.04 -1.17 3.67
N LEU A 62 -2.45 0.06 3.36
CA LEU A 62 -2.96 1.01 4.35
C LEU A 62 -4.21 0.47 5.06
N MET A 63 -5.10 -0.19 4.31
CA MET A 63 -6.35 -0.77 4.83
C MET A 63 -6.19 -2.14 5.49
N TYR A 64 -4.98 -2.72 5.56
CA TYR A 64 -4.79 -4.13 5.99
C TYR A 64 -5.39 -4.43 7.37
N GLY A 65 -5.33 -3.47 8.30
CA GLY A 65 -5.86 -3.62 9.66
C GLY A 65 -7.38 -3.77 9.66
N HIS A 66 -8.09 -3.06 8.79
CA HIS A 66 -9.52 -3.24 8.59
C HIS A 66 -9.79 -4.64 8.04
N VAL A 67 -9.14 -4.99 6.94
CA VAL A 67 -9.33 -6.26 6.24
C VAL A 67 -9.07 -7.46 7.16
N MET A 68 -8.07 -7.34 8.05
CA MET A 68 -7.74 -8.36 9.03
C MET A 68 -8.82 -8.55 10.11
N HIS A 69 -9.54 -7.50 10.50
CA HIS A 69 -10.42 -7.52 11.67
C HIS A 69 -11.91 -7.51 11.35
N HIS A 70 -12.31 -7.02 10.19
CA HIS A 70 -13.70 -6.65 9.90
C HIS A 70 -14.24 -7.22 8.59
N SER A 71 -13.39 -7.39 7.57
CA SER A 71 -13.84 -7.90 6.27
C SER A 71 -14.33 -9.34 6.32
N ALA A 72 -15.26 -9.67 5.43
CA ALA A 72 -15.68 -11.04 5.19
C ALA A 72 -14.48 -11.94 4.84
N PRO A 73 -14.45 -13.21 5.27
CA PRO A 73 -13.31 -14.10 5.08
C PRO A 73 -12.84 -14.20 3.62
N GLU A 74 -13.77 -14.25 2.67
CA GLU A 74 -13.49 -14.30 1.24
C GLU A 74 -12.80 -13.04 0.70
N VAL A 75 -13.15 -11.86 1.24
CA VAL A 75 -12.54 -10.57 0.88
C VAL A 75 -11.13 -10.48 1.45
N ALA A 76 -10.95 -10.91 2.72
CA ALA A 76 -9.65 -10.98 3.35
C ALA A 76 -8.70 -11.95 2.63
N ASP A 77 -9.18 -13.15 2.27
CA ASP A 77 -8.40 -14.14 1.53
C ASP A 77 -7.98 -13.65 0.15
N ARG A 78 -8.90 -13.00 -0.57
CA ARG A 78 -8.61 -12.43 -1.89
C ARG A 78 -7.59 -11.29 -1.79
N THR A 79 -7.76 -10.39 -0.82
CA THR A 79 -6.82 -9.29 -0.57
C THR A 79 -5.43 -9.80 -0.23
N ALA A 80 -5.32 -10.76 0.68
CA ALA A 80 -4.03 -11.36 1.02
C ALA A 80 -3.39 -12.08 -0.18
N THR A 81 -4.20 -12.71 -1.04
CA THR A 81 -3.71 -13.37 -2.26
C THR A 81 -3.14 -12.35 -3.26
N ALA A 82 -3.85 -11.24 -3.49
CA ALA A 82 -3.40 -10.17 -4.37
C ALA A 82 -2.09 -9.53 -3.87
N LEU A 83 -1.98 -9.26 -2.56
CA LEU A 83 -0.76 -8.72 -1.95
C LEU A 83 0.41 -9.70 -2.00
N ARG A 84 0.20 -11.01 -1.81
CA ARG A 84 1.26 -12.02 -2.02
C ARG A 84 1.76 -12.06 -3.46
N ALA A 85 0.87 -11.81 -4.41
CA ALA A 85 1.25 -11.74 -5.82
C ALA A 85 2.15 -10.52 -6.09
N VAL A 86 1.83 -9.35 -5.53
CA VAL A 86 2.71 -8.15 -5.54
C VAL A 86 4.06 -8.45 -4.89
N ALA A 87 4.05 -9.11 -3.72
CA ALA A 87 5.27 -9.49 -3.02
C ALA A 87 6.17 -10.39 -3.87
N THR A 88 5.57 -11.39 -4.53
CA THR A 88 6.30 -12.31 -5.41
C THR A 88 6.89 -11.60 -6.61
N ASP A 89 6.11 -10.74 -7.26
CA ASP A 89 6.52 -9.96 -8.42
C ASP A 89 7.71 -9.05 -8.11
N GLY A 90 7.63 -8.27 -7.03
CA GLY A 90 8.69 -7.34 -6.66
C GLY A 90 9.93 -8.02 -6.05
N ALA A 91 9.79 -9.18 -5.40
CA ALA A 91 10.92 -9.94 -4.85
C ALA A 91 11.90 -10.44 -5.92
N GLN A 92 11.50 -10.53 -7.18
CA GLN A 92 12.37 -10.88 -8.31
C GLN A 92 12.88 -9.67 -9.09
N ALA A 93 12.35 -8.47 -8.83
CA ALA A 93 12.74 -7.28 -9.56
C ALA A 93 14.19 -6.86 -9.26
N PRO A 94 14.97 -6.40 -10.26
CA PRO A 94 16.29 -5.82 -10.03
C PRO A 94 16.17 -4.53 -9.21
N CYS A 95 17.12 -4.31 -8.29
CA CYS A 95 17.17 -3.11 -7.47
C CYS A 95 18.60 -2.88 -6.95
N ASP A 96 19.06 -1.63 -7.03
CA ASP A 96 20.38 -1.20 -6.56
C ASP A 96 20.30 -0.28 -5.31
N HIS A 97 19.10 -0.07 -4.75
CA HIS A 97 18.95 0.75 -3.56
C HIS A 97 19.59 0.06 -2.34
N PRO A 98 20.34 0.79 -1.49
CA PRO A 98 20.96 0.23 -0.30
C PRO A 98 19.95 -0.13 0.81
N GLY A 99 18.69 0.29 0.67
CA GLY A 99 17.59 -0.04 1.58
C GLY A 99 16.27 0.58 1.13
N HIS A 100 15.18 0.06 1.67
CA HIS A 100 13.79 0.38 1.32
C HIS A 100 12.99 0.82 2.55
N PRO A 101 11.95 1.65 2.37
CA PRO A 101 11.04 2.00 3.47
C PRO A 101 10.35 0.76 4.07
N SER A 102 10.12 -0.28 3.27
CA SER A 102 9.51 -1.53 3.73
C SER A 102 10.40 -2.41 4.60
N ASP A 103 11.72 -2.15 4.66
CA ASP A 103 12.66 -2.99 5.42
C ASP A 103 12.38 -2.94 6.95
N GLU A 104 11.62 -1.94 7.39
CA GLU A 104 11.19 -1.73 8.78
C GLU A 104 9.82 -2.38 9.09
N GLY A 105 9.15 -2.93 8.08
CA GLY A 105 7.81 -3.51 8.20
C GLY A 105 6.69 -2.47 8.19
N LEU A 106 5.56 -2.78 8.85
CA LEU A 106 4.38 -1.92 8.95
C LEU A 106 4.28 -1.31 10.35
N ASP A 107 5.34 -0.62 10.81
CA ASP A 107 5.22 0.14 12.05
C ASP A 107 4.30 1.37 11.89
N VAL A 108 3.86 1.93 13.02
CA VAL A 108 2.90 3.04 13.05
C VAL A 108 3.44 4.27 12.30
N GLY A 109 4.76 4.54 12.39
CA GLY A 109 5.37 5.70 11.74
C GLY A 109 5.42 5.55 10.21
N GLN A 110 5.62 4.33 9.70
CA GLN A 110 5.54 4.04 8.27
C GLN A 110 4.11 4.25 7.76
N LEU A 111 3.10 3.70 8.46
CA LEU A 111 1.69 3.84 8.04
C LEU A 111 1.19 5.28 8.05
N GLU A 112 1.66 6.13 8.97
CA GLU A 112 1.38 7.57 8.96
C GLU A 112 1.91 8.29 7.71
N GLY A 113 2.94 7.74 7.06
CA GLY A 113 3.50 8.27 5.82
C GLY A 113 2.74 7.85 4.55
N PHE A 114 1.89 6.83 4.61
CA PHE A 114 1.22 6.24 3.44
C PHE A 114 0.27 7.20 2.74
N PRO A 115 -0.61 7.95 3.43
CA PRO A 115 -1.41 9.02 2.83
C PRO A 115 -0.63 9.94 1.90
N THR A 116 0.47 10.51 2.42
CA THR A 116 1.36 11.41 1.66
C THR A 116 2.02 10.69 0.49
N ALA A 117 2.44 9.43 0.67
CA ALA A 117 2.99 8.63 -0.43
C ALA A 117 1.97 8.34 -1.53
N LEU A 118 0.72 8.01 -1.17
CA LEU A 118 -0.39 7.74 -2.08
C LEU A 118 -0.73 8.97 -2.90
N GLU A 119 -0.81 10.14 -2.27
CA GLU A 119 -1.05 11.42 -2.95
C GLU A 119 0.04 11.73 -3.99
N LEU A 120 1.32 11.60 -3.61
CA LEU A 120 2.45 11.81 -4.53
C LEU A 120 2.57 10.76 -5.64
N ILE A 121 2.04 9.55 -5.43
CA ILE A 121 2.04 8.47 -6.43
C ILE A 121 0.85 8.61 -7.39
N GLY A 122 -0.35 8.87 -6.86
CA GLY A 122 -1.58 8.99 -7.63
C GLY A 122 -1.72 10.33 -8.35
N ASP A 123 -1.22 11.41 -7.76
CA ASP A 123 -1.22 12.75 -8.35
C ASP A 123 0.17 13.41 -8.24
N PRO A 124 1.05 13.19 -9.24
CA PRO A 124 2.37 13.82 -9.26
C PRO A 124 2.34 15.36 -9.32
N ALA A 125 1.18 15.97 -9.56
CA ALA A 125 1.01 17.42 -9.59
C ALA A 125 0.48 17.99 -8.26
N ALA A 126 0.32 17.15 -7.22
CA ALA A 126 -0.09 17.61 -5.88
C ALA A 126 0.87 18.69 -5.34
N GLU A 127 0.32 19.84 -4.96
CA GLU A 127 1.10 21.00 -4.48
C GLU A 127 1.22 21.04 -2.94
N ASP A 128 0.34 20.33 -2.23
CA ASP A 128 0.22 20.39 -0.77
C ASP A 128 1.18 19.44 -0.04
N VAL A 129 1.70 18.44 -0.74
CA VAL A 129 2.62 17.42 -0.24
C VAL A 129 3.91 17.35 -1.06
N SER A 130 4.99 16.85 -0.45
CA SER A 130 6.25 16.62 -1.17
C SER A 130 7.05 15.44 -0.64
N TRP A 131 7.88 14.85 -1.49
CA TRP A 131 8.81 13.77 -1.12
C TRP A 131 9.78 14.17 -0.01
N ASP A 132 10.15 15.45 0.09
CA ASP A 132 10.98 15.99 1.18
C ASP A 132 10.24 15.93 2.53
N GLN A 133 8.96 16.30 2.55
CA GLN A 133 8.13 16.20 3.75
C GLN A 133 7.93 14.73 4.17
N LEU A 134 7.72 13.84 3.20
CA LEU A 134 7.60 12.40 3.46
C LEU A 134 8.90 11.84 4.07
N ALA A 135 10.06 12.23 3.54
CA ALA A 135 11.36 11.84 4.07
C ALA A 135 11.50 12.23 5.56
N LYS A 136 11.12 13.46 5.90
CA LYS A 136 11.15 13.99 7.27
C LYS A 136 10.19 13.26 8.22
N ARG A 137 9.02 12.84 7.74
CA ARG A 137 8.02 12.10 8.53
C ARG A 137 8.40 10.64 8.75
N SER A 138 9.00 9.99 7.76
CA SER A 138 9.44 8.57 7.83
C SER A 138 10.61 8.30 8.80
N GLY A 139 10.98 9.25 9.66
CA GLY A 139 11.65 8.97 10.93
C GLY A 139 13.13 8.58 10.86
N ARG A 140 13.82 8.63 9.72
CA ARG A 140 15.27 8.38 9.70
C ARG A 140 16.07 9.62 10.07
N ALA A 141 16.45 9.68 11.33
CA ALA A 141 17.48 10.59 11.86
C ALA A 141 18.91 10.25 11.39
N ASP A 142 19.14 9.08 10.77
CA ASP A 142 20.47 8.55 10.44
C ASP A 142 20.75 8.27 8.94
N SER A 143 19.81 8.56 8.04
CA SER A 143 20.13 8.61 6.61
C SER A 143 20.58 10.01 6.27
N GLY A 144 21.84 10.19 5.86
CA GLY A 144 22.28 11.44 5.23
C GLY A 144 21.23 11.91 4.23
N GLU A 145 20.87 13.20 4.31
CA GLU A 145 19.75 13.86 3.64
C GLU A 145 19.49 13.27 2.24
N LEU A 146 18.58 12.30 2.15
CA LEU A 146 18.19 11.74 0.85
C LEU A 146 17.50 12.85 0.07
N SER A 147 17.87 13.00 -1.20
CA SER A 147 17.18 13.93 -2.06
C SER A 147 15.74 13.48 -2.30
N PRO A 148 14.80 14.41 -2.58
CA PRO A 148 13.41 14.07 -2.90
C PRO A 148 13.27 12.98 -3.99
N ALA A 149 14.13 13.01 -5.01
CA ALA A 149 14.16 12.03 -6.08
C ALA A 149 14.60 10.63 -5.60
N GLU A 150 15.53 10.55 -4.66
CA GLU A 150 15.92 9.26 -4.06
C GLU A 150 14.78 8.69 -3.22
N VAL A 151 14.06 9.53 -2.47
CA VAL A 151 12.88 9.11 -1.68
C VAL A 151 11.79 8.57 -2.60
N GLU A 152 11.43 9.32 -3.65
CA GLU A 152 10.48 8.87 -4.67
C GLU A 152 10.88 7.52 -5.27
N SER A 153 12.15 7.40 -5.71
CA SER A 153 12.65 6.17 -6.34
C SER A 153 12.59 4.94 -5.44
N ARG A 154 12.78 5.12 -4.12
CA ARG A 154 12.70 4.04 -3.13
C ARG A 154 11.26 3.66 -2.81
N TRP A 155 10.35 4.61 -2.70
CA TRP A 155 8.92 4.34 -2.46
C TRP A 155 8.26 3.63 -3.64
N ARG A 156 8.60 4.03 -4.88
CA ARG A 156 8.09 3.38 -6.10
C ARG A 156 8.86 2.11 -6.48
N CYS A 157 9.90 1.75 -5.72
CA CYS A 157 10.70 0.57 -6.01
C CYS A 157 9.85 -0.71 -5.84
N PRO A 158 9.86 -1.64 -6.82
CA PRO A 158 9.13 -2.91 -6.69
C PRO A 158 9.52 -3.72 -5.45
N ARG A 159 10.77 -3.61 -4.98
CA ARG A 159 11.23 -4.24 -3.74
C ARG A 159 10.57 -3.65 -2.49
N ALA A 160 10.37 -2.34 -2.47
CA ALA A 160 9.67 -1.67 -1.38
C ALA A 160 8.19 -2.10 -1.35
N LEU A 161 7.53 -2.05 -2.51
CA LEU A 161 6.15 -2.53 -2.65
C LEU A 161 6.02 -3.99 -2.21
N ALA A 162 6.96 -4.85 -2.59
CA ALA A 162 6.94 -6.24 -2.19
C ALA A 162 7.08 -6.44 -0.68
N GLY A 163 7.95 -5.68 -0.02
CA GLY A 163 8.13 -5.77 1.44
C GLY A 163 6.84 -5.38 2.18
N PHE A 164 6.23 -4.26 1.81
CA PHE A 164 4.96 -3.81 2.39
C PHE A 164 3.82 -4.80 2.13
N ALA A 165 3.67 -5.26 0.88
CA ALA A 165 2.64 -6.21 0.51
C ALA A 165 2.81 -7.55 1.23
N SER A 166 4.05 -8.03 1.40
CA SER A 166 4.34 -9.25 2.16
C SER A 166 3.91 -9.10 3.62
N ALA A 167 4.28 -8.00 4.28
CA ALA A 167 3.94 -7.75 5.67
C ALA A 167 2.42 -7.66 5.88
N ALA A 168 1.71 -6.93 5.02
CA ALA A 168 0.24 -6.83 5.08
C ALA A 168 -0.43 -8.20 4.84
N ALA A 169 0.02 -8.95 3.84
CA ALA A 169 -0.55 -10.26 3.54
C ALA A 169 -0.29 -11.33 4.62
N GLU A 170 0.79 -11.17 5.38
CA GLU A 170 1.09 -11.99 6.56
C GLU A 170 0.22 -11.61 7.76
N ALA A 171 -0.14 -10.32 7.90
CA ALA A 171 -1.03 -9.84 8.94
C ALA A 171 -2.48 -10.27 8.70
N ILE A 172 -3.00 -10.14 7.47
CA ILE A 172 -4.37 -10.51 7.06
C ILE A 172 -4.67 -12.03 7.19
N ARG A 173 -3.74 -12.84 7.72
CA ARG A 173 -3.86 -14.31 7.81
C ARG A 173 -5.29 -14.79 8.08
N PRO A 174 -5.82 -15.72 7.27
CA PRO A 174 -7.15 -16.24 7.48
C PRO A 174 -7.26 -16.79 8.90
N ALA A 175 -8.38 -16.51 9.56
CA ALA A 175 -8.72 -17.17 10.80
C ALA A 175 -8.58 -18.68 10.57
N ARG A 176 -7.61 -19.31 11.26
CA ARG A 176 -7.51 -20.77 11.27
C ARG A 176 -8.90 -21.28 11.64
N PRO A 177 -9.52 -22.19 10.87
CA PRO A 177 -10.79 -22.76 11.28
C PRO A 177 -10.58 -23.32 12.69
N ALA A 178 -11.42 -22.88 13.63
CA ALA A 178 -11.43 -23.46 14.97
C ALA A 178 -11.54 -24.97 14.79
N ASP A 179 -10.55 -25.72 15.27
CA ASP A 179 -10.60 -27.17 15.27
C ASP A 179 -11.91 -27.57 15.97
N VAL A 180 -12.82 -28.19 15.21
CA VAL A 180 -14.07 -28.80 15.71
C VAL A 180 -13.74 -30.11 16.41
#